data_AF-A0A0C1NBZ2-F1
#
_entry.id   AF-A0A0C1NBZ2-F1
#
_cell.length_a   1.000
_cell.length_b   1.000
_cell.length_c   1.000
_cell.angle_alpha   90.00
_cell.angle_beta   90.00
_cell.angle_gamma   90.00
#
_symmetry.space_group_name_H-M   'P 1'
#
loop_
_entity.id
_entity.type
_entity.pdbx_description
1 polymer ?
#
loop_
_entity_poly.entity_id
_entity_poly.type
_entity_poly.pdbx_seq_one_letter_code
_entity_poly.pdbx_strand_id
1 'polypeptide(L)' 'MEKEEEIIKICKLIAVHQKNLYAIEEILATYGVDRPIHLLNSLTFEQEEIKRLQARLDA' A
#
# COMPACT_ATOMS: atom_id res chain seq x y z
N MET A 1 -2.15 -7.19 25.34
CA MET A 1 -0.74 -6.75 25.13
C MET A 1 -0.15 -7.27 23.82
N GLU A 2 0.31 -8.52 23.69
CA GLU A 2 1.01 -8.95 22.45
C GLU A 2 0.16 -8.84 21.18
N LYS A 3 -1.12 -9.23 21.24
CA LYS A 3 -2.07 -9.10 20.13
C LYS A 3 -2.38 -7.65 19.75
N GLU A 4 -2.47 -6.75 20.74
CA GLU A 4 -2.71 -5.32 20.49
C GLU A 4 -1.49 -4.65 19.87
N GLU A 5 -0.29 -5.02 20.32
CA GLU A 5 0.96 -4.55 19.71
C GLU A 5 1.11 -5.03 18.26
N GLU A 6 0.73 -6.26 17.95
CA GLU A 6 0.70 -6.76 16.58
C GLU A 6 -0.29 -5.97 15.70
N ILE A 7 -1.52 -5.73 16.19
CA ILE A 7 -2.51 -4.91 15.48
C ILE A 7 -1.96 -3.51 15.22
N ILE A 8 -1.35 -2.87 16.22
CA ILE A 8 -0.73 -1.53 16.06
C ILE A 8 0.38 -1.56 15.00
N LYS A 9 1.23 -2.60 15.00
CA LYS A 9 2.29 -2.75 13.99
C LYS A 9 1.70 -2.91 12.59
N ILE A 10 0.67 -3.74 12.42
CA ILE A 10 0.00 -3.95 11.13
C ILE A 10 -0.65 -2.64 10.64
N CYS A 11 -1.35 -1.91 11.52
CA CYS A 11 -1.93 -0.61 11.18
C CYS A 11 -0.88 0.41 10.73
N LYS A 12 0.29 0.45 11.39
CA LYS A 12 1.41 1.31 10.98
C LYS A 12 1.95 0.93 9.60
N LEU A 13 2.07 -0.37 9.31
CA LEU A 13 2.50 -0.84 8.00
C LEU A 13 1.50 -0.45 6.91
N ILE A 14 0.19 -0.63 7.15
CA ILE A 14 -0.87 -0.20 6.22
C ILE A 14 -0.75 1.30 5.93
N ALA A 15 -0.53 2.13 6.94
CA ALA A 15 -0.39 3.59 6.75
C ALA A 15 0.84 3.95 5.88
N VAL A 16 1.94 3.20 6.00
CA VAL A 16 3.12 3.38 5.15
C VAL A 16 2.79 3.03 3.70
N HIS A 17 2.19 1.87 3.46
CA HIS A 17 1.81 1.44 2.10
C HIS A 17 0.79 2.39 1.47
N GLN A 18 -0.17 2.92 2.24
CA GLN A 18 -1.12 3.94 1.75
C GLN A 18 -0.42 5.24 1.32
N LYS A 19 0.58 5.68 2.09
CA LYS A 19 1.37 6.87 1.72
C LYS A 19 2.15 6.64 0.41
N ASN A 20 2.74 5.46 0.25
CA ASN A 20 3.44 5.08 -0.98
C ASN A 20 2.48 5.02 -2.17
N LEU A 21 1.31 4.40 -1.98
CA LEU A 21 0.27 4.31 -3.00
C LEU A 21 -0.13 5.71 -3.49
N TYR A 22 -0.43 6.63 -2.58
CA TYR A 22 -0.77 8.01 -2.91
C TYR A 22 0.33 8.71 -3.72
N ALA A 23 1.60 8.55 -3.31
CA ALA A 23 2.72 9.15 -4.03
C ALA A 23 2.88 8.57 -5.45
N ILE A 24 2.69 7.25 -5.62
CA ILE A 24 2.75 6.61 -6.94
C ILE A 24 1.58 7.09 -7.81
N GLU A 25 0.38 7.23 -7.25
CA GLU A 25 -0.79 7.75 -7.97
C GLU A 25 -0.58 9.20 -8.42
N GLU A 26 -0.02 10.05 -7.57
CA GLU A 26 0.33 11.44 -7.90
C GLU A 26 1.33 11.49 -9.05
N ILE A 27 2.39 10.66 -8.99
CA ILE A 27 3.37 10.55 -10.06
C ILE A 27 2.70 10.05 -11.36
N LEU A 28 1.91 8.98 -11.30
CA LEU A 28 1.21 8.40 -12.46
C LEU A 28 0.22 9.39 -13.11
N ALA A 29 -0.38 10.29 -12.34
CA ALA A 29 -1.25 11.33 -12.87
C ALA A 29 -0.52 12.26 -13.86
N THR A 30 0.79 12.43 -13.72
CA THR A 30 1.62 13.27 -14.62
C THR A 30 1.93 12.61 -15.97
N TYR A 31 1.82 11.28 -16.08
CA TYR A 31 2.18 10.53 -17.28
C TYR A 31 1.01 10.35 -18.28
N GLY A 32 -0.21 10.72 -17.90
CA GLY A 32 -1.38 10.53 -18.75
C GLY A 32 -1.63 9.06 -19.10
N VAL A 33 -1.70 8.75 -20.40
CA VAL A 33 -1.90 7.38 -20.93
C VAL A 33 -0.62 6.55 -21.01
N ASP A 34 0.55 7.19 -21.10
CA ASP A 34 1.83 6.49 -21.31
C ASP A 34 2.55 6.27 -19.98
N ARG A 35 1.96 5.40 -19.15
CA ARG A 35 2.41 5.17 -17.78
C ARG A 35 3.60 4.19 -17.75
N PRO A 36 4.72 4.56 -17.09
CA PRO A 36 5.85 3.65 -16.97
C PRO A 36 5.48 2.33 -16.26
N ILE A 37 5.83 1.20 -16.87
CA ILE A 37 5.52 -0.15 -16.37
C ILE A 37 6.00 -0.35 -14.92
N HIS A 38 7.19 0.16 -14.58
CA HIS A 38 7.72 0.01 -13.23
C HIS A 38 6.85 0.72 -12.17
N LEU A 39 6.20 1.85 -12.50
CA LEU A 39 5.28 2.52 -11.60
C LEU A 39 3.95 1.79 -11.48
N LEU A 40 3.46 1.19 -12.57
CA LEU A 40 2.26 0.34 -12.53
C LEU A 40 2.50 -0.90 -11.66
N ASN A 41 3.67 -1.53 -11.77
CA ASN A 41 4.04 -2.67 -10.93
C ASN A 41 4.14 -2.27 -9.46
N SER A 42 4.75 -1.12 -9.15
CA SER A 42 4.79 -0.59 -7.79
C SER A 42 3.40 -0.28 -7.25
N LEU A 43 2.51 0.29 -8.07
CA LEU A 43 1.12 0.55 -7.69
C LEU A 43 0.39 -0.75 -7.31
N THR A 44 0.49 -1.78 -8.15
CA THR A 44 -0.12 -3.09 -7.88
C THR A 44 0.44 -3.72 -6.61
N PHE A 45 1.76 -3.63 -6.41
CA PHE A 45 2.41 -4.14 -5.20
C PHE A 45 1.85 -3.47 -3.94
N GLU A 46 1.77 -2.14 -3.90
CA GLU A 46 1.24 -1.43 -2.72
C GLU A 46 -0.22 -1.80 -2.44
N GLN A 47 -1.05 -1.96 -3.47
CA GLN A 47 -2.44 -2.41 -3.32
C GLN A 47 -2.54 -3.83 -2.75
N GLU A 48 -1.71 -4.75 -3.23
CA GLU A 48 -1.68 -6.14 -2.76
C GLU A 48 -1.19 -6.27 -1.32
N GLU A 49 -0.16 -5.51 -0.92
CA GLU A 49 0.32 -5.51 0.46
C GLU A 49 -0.72 -4.92 1.43
N ILE A 50 -1.39 -3.82 1.07
CA ILE A 50 -2.50 -3.28 1.88
C ILE A 50 -3.58 -4.35 2.06
N LYS A 51 -4.02 -5.00 0.98
CA LYS A 51 -5.04 -6.04 1.02
C LYS A 51 -4.61 -7.22 1.90
N ARG A 52 -3.35 -7.65 1.80
CA ARG A 52 -2.80 -8.74 2.61
C ARG A 52 -2.77 -8.38 4.10
N LEU A 53 -2.35 -7.16 4.43
CA LEU A 53 -2.29 -6.68 5.81
C LEU A 53 -3.69 -6.49 6.40
N GLN A 54 -4.66 -6.00 5.62
CA GLN A 54 -6.06 -5.93 6.04
C GLN A 54 -6.65 -7.31 6.32
N ALA A 55 -6.42 -8.29 5.43
CA ALA A 55 -6.87 -9.66 5.66
C ALA A 55 -6.28 -10.30 6.93
N ARG A 56 -5.06 -9.89 7.33
CA ARG A 56 -4.45 -10.32 8.60
C ARG A 56 -5.08 -9.65 9.84
N LEU A 57 -5.69 -8.48 9.72
CA LEU A 57 -6.42 -7.84 10.82
C LEU A 57 -7.79 -8.48 11.05
N ASP A 58 -8.40 -8.99 9.98
CA ASP A 58 -9.73 -9.62 10.02
C ASP A 58 -9.70 -11.11 10.43
N ALA A 59 -8.51 -11.72 10.49
CA ALA A 59 -8.27 -13.12 10.85
C ALA A 59 -8.14 -13.35 12.37
#